data_AF-A0A534BLI0-F1
#
_entry.id   AF-A0A534BLI0-F1
#
_cell.length_a   1.000
_cell.length_b   1.000
_cell.length_c   1.000
_cell.angle_alpha   90.00
_cell.angle_beta   90.00
_cell.angle_gamma   90.00
#
_symmetry.space_group_name_H-M   'P 1'
#
loop_
_entity.id
_entity.type
_entity.pdbx_description
1 polymer ?
#
loop_
_entity_poly.entity_id
_entity_poly.type
_entity_poly.pdbx_seq_one_letter_code
_entity_poly.pdbx_strand_id
1 'polypeptide(L)' 'EVSYKGEEVEIGFNVNYLLDALSAIEGDKVQIGLTDSNSSCLIHAPGTMHTRYVVMPMRL' A
#
# COMPACT_ATOMS: atom_id res chain seq x y z
N GLU A 1 9.13 -4.80 -10.25
CA GLU A 1 10.27 -4.05 -9.69
C GLU A 1 9.73 -2.96 -8.78
N VAL A 2 10.32 -2.74 -7.61
CA VAL A 2 9.85 -1.76 -6.61
C VAL A 2 10.88 -0.66 -6.50
N SER A 3 10.45 0.60 -6.62
CA SER A 3 11.30 1.77 -6.40
C SER A 3 11.05 2.32 -5.00
N TYR A 4 11.99 2.06 -4.08
CA TYR A 4 11.93 2.52 -2.70
C TYR A 4 13.28 3.12 -2.32
N LYS A 5 13.27 4.32 -1.71
CA LYS A 5 14.46 5.08 -1.31
C LYS A 5 14.44 5.49 0.17
N GLY A 6 13.47 4.99 0.93
CA GLY A 6 13.37 5.24 2.37
C GLY A 6 14.26 4.29 3.17
N GLU A 7 14.18 4.42 4.50
CA GLU A 7 14.83 3.50 5.43
C GLU A 7 14.18 2.12 5.42
N GLU A 8 14.89 1.08 5.85
CA GLU A 8 14.28 -0.24 5.99
C GLU A 8 13.07 -0.18 6.94
N VAL A 9 11.95 -0.73 6.49
CA VAL A 9 10.70 -0.76 7.23
C VAL A 9 10.09 -2.15 7.15
N GLU A 10 9.59 -2.65 8.29
CA GLU A 10 8.90 -3.92 8.39
C GLU A 10 7.48 -3.68 8.93
N ILE A 11 6.48 -4.08 8.16
CA ILE A 11 5.06 -3.91 8.51
C ILE A 11 4.30 -5.16 8.09
N GLY A 12 3.52 -5.72 9.02
CA GLY A 12 2.60 -6.82 8.75
C GLY A 12 1.25 -6.31 8.22
N PHE A 13 0.80 -6.85 7.09
CA PHE A 13 -0.53 -6.58 6.54
C PHE A 13 -1.29 -7.87 6.29
N ASN A 14 -2.63 -7.79 6.30
CA ASN A 14 -3.45 -8.87 5.79
C ASN A 14 -3.28 -8.96 4.27
N VAL A 15 -2.75 -10.09 3.79
CA VAL A 15 -2.52 -10.30 2.36
C VAL A 15 -3.79 -10.20 1.52
N ASN A 16 -4.95 -10.61 2.05
CA ASN A 16 -6.21 -10.55 1.32
C ASN A 16 -6.62 -9.11 1.05
N TYR A 17 -6.49 -8.22 2.04
CA TYR A 17 -6.80 -6.80 1.86
C TYR A 17 -5.84 -6.12 0.88
N LEU A 18 -4.57 -6.55 0.87
CA LEU A 18 -3.59 -6.04 -0.09
C LEU A 18 -3.96 -6.46 -1.51
N LEU A 19 -4.31 -7.74 -1.71
CA LEU A 19 -4.75 -8.27 -3.01
C LEU A 19 -6.03 -7.60 -3.50
N ASP A 20 -7.03 -7.43 -2.62
CA ASP A 20 -8.28 -6.76 -2.95
C ASP A 20 -8.02 -5.31 -3.40
N ALA A 21 -7.22 -4.56 -2.64
CA ALA A 21 -6.86 -3.18 -2.98
C ALA A 21 -6.09 -3.08 -4.31
N LEU A 22 -5.14 -3.99 -4.56
CA LEU A 22 -4.40 -4.04 -5.81
C LEU A 22 -5.30 -4.40 -7.00
N SER A 23 -6.23 -5.34 -6.82
CA SER A 23 -7.16 -5.77 -7.87
C SER A 23 -8.15 -4.67 -8.29
N ALA A 24 -8.45 -3.75 -7.36
CA ALA A 24 -9.38 -2.66 -7.55
C ALA A 24 -8.71 -1.37 -8.10
N ILE A 25 -7.39 -1.40 -8.32
CA ILE A 25 -6.66 -0.33 -9.00
C ILE A 25 -6.49 -0.73 -10.47
N GLU A 26 -6.94 0.15 -11.35
CA GLU A 26 -6.76 -0.03 -12.80
C GLU A 26 -5.35 0.42 -13.23
N GLY A 27 -4.65 -0.46 -13.95
CA GLY A 27 -3.35 -0.17 -14.56
C GLY A 27 -2.19 -1.03 -14.04
N ASP A 28 -1.03 -0.86 -14.66
CA ASP A 28 0.12 -1.76 -14.43
C ASP A 28 1.01 -1.35 -13.24
N LYS A 29 0.73 -0.17 -12.65
CA LYS A 29 1.55 0.42 -11.59
C LYS A 29 0.67 0.93 -10.47
N VAL A 30 1.16 0.80 -9.24
CA VAL A 30 0.53 1.30 -8.02
C VAL A 30 1.54 2.11 -7.21
N GLN A 31 1.06 3.08 -6.45
CA GLN A 31 1.85 3.78 -5.44
C GLN A 31 1.36 3.37 -4.06
N ILE A 32 2.32 3.01 -3.21
CA ILE A 32 2.09 2.58 -1.84
C ILE A 32 2.76 3.59 -0.92
N GLY A 33 1.97 4.25 -0.08
CA GLY A 33 2.43 5.14 0.98
C GLY A 33 2.52 4.38 2.30
N LEU A 34 3.72 4.34 2.87
CA LEU A 34 4.04 3.72 4.16
C LEU A 34 4.63 4.78 5.08
N THR A 35 4.31 4.72 6.36
CA THR A 35 4.82 5.67 7.37
C THR A 35 5.61 4.94 8.45
N ASP A 36 4.93 4.10 9.23
CA ASP A 36 5.53 3.27 10.28
C ASP A 36 4.69 2.01 10.47
N SER A 37 5.15 1.09 11.32
CA SER A 37 4.50 -0.21 11.55
C SER A 37 3.16 -0.16 12.27
N ASN A 38 2.77 0.99 12.83
CA ASN A 38 1.48 1.20 13.50
C ASN A 38 0.51 2.03 12.65
N SER A 39 1.01 2.64 11.57
CA SER A 39 0.26 3.49 10.66
C SER A 39 -0.36 2.70 9.52
N SER A 40 -1.47 3.22 9.01
CA SER A 40 -2.15 2.63 7.85
C SER A 40 -1.33 2.79 6.58
N CYS A 41 -1.45 1.80 5.70
CA CYS A 41 -0.89 1.82 4.36
C CYS A 41 -1.92 2.42 3.38
N LEU A 42 -1.47 3.39 2.58
CA LEU A 42 -2.28 4.00 1.53
C LEU A 42 -1.87 3.44 0.17
N ILE A 43 -2.84 2.97 -0.62
CA ILE A 43 -2.60 2.42 -1.96
C ILE A 43 -3.45 3.19 -2.96
N HIS A 44 -2.84 3.66 -4.05
CA HIS A 44 -3.55 4.37 -5.11
C HIS A 44 -2.85 4.23 -6.48
N ALA A 45 -3.56 4.58 -7.55
CA ALA A 45 -2.99 4.64 -8.90
C ALA A 45 -2.03 5.83 -9.05
N PRO A 46 -0.94 5.71 -9.83
CA PRO A 46 -0.04 6.82 -10.10
C PRO A 46 -0.74 7.92 -10.90
N GLY A 47 -0.49 9.18 -10.55
CA GLY A 47 -1.01 10.34 -11.29
C GLY A 47 -2.47 10.72 -10.98
N THR A 48 -3.18 9.95 -10.15
CA THR A 48 -4.52 10.30 -9.66
C THR A 48 -4.70 9.96 -8.20
N MET A 49 -5.48 10.76 -7.50
CA MET A 49 -5.82 10.61 -6.08
C MET A 49 -7.31 10.31 -5.88
N HIS A 50 -8.05 10.03 -6.97
CA HIS A 50 -9.49 9.79 -6.93
C HIS A 50 -9.86 8.49 -6.23
N THR A 51 -9.06 7.44 -6.38
CA THR A 51 -9.25 6.15 -5.72
C THR A 51 -8.11 5.92 -4.73
N ARG A 52 -8.48 5.74 -3.46
CA ARG A 52 -7.54 5.53 -2.36
C ARG A 52 -8.01 4.36 -1.53
N TYR A 53 -7.17 3.36 -1.39
CA TYR A 53 -7.40 2.21 -0.54
C TYR A 53 -6.53 2.32 0.70
N VAL A 54 -7.14 2.07 1.86
CA VAL A 54 -6.44 2.13 3.15
C VAL A 54 -6.45 0.74 3.75
N VAL A 55 -5.26 0.21 4.02
CA VAL A 55 -5.09 -1.09 4.67
C VAL A 55 -4.48 -0.86 6.05
N MET A 56 -5.15 -1.37 7.08
CA MET A 56 -4.67 -1.28 8.46
C MET A 56 -3.58 -2.33 8.72
N PRO A 57 -2.50 -1.99 9.42
CA PRO A 57 -1.48 -2.95 9.80
C PRO A 57 -2.03 -3.96 10.80
N MET A 58 -1.48 -5.16 10.77
CA MET A 58 -1.71 -6.18 11.78
C MET A 58 -0.42 -6.36 12.58
N ARG A 59 -0.53 -6.42 13.91
CA ARG A 59 0.59 -6.90 14.74
C ARG A 59 0.70 -8.41 14.56
N LEU A 60 1.81 -8.86 13.99
CA LEU A 60 2.24 -10.25 13.99
C LEU A 60 3.14 -10.54 15.19
#